data_AF-A0A832VVL5-F1
#
_entry.id   AF-A0A832VVL5-F1
#
_cell.length_a   1.000
_cell.length_b   1.000
_cell.length_c   1.000
_cell.angle_alpha   90.00
_cell.angle_beta   90.00
_cell.angle_gamma   90.00
#
_symmetry.space_group_name_H-M   'P 1'
#
loop_
_entity.id
_entity.type
_entity.pdbx_description
1 polymer ?
#
loop_
_entity_poly.entity_id
_entity_poly.type
_entity_poly.pdbx_seq_one_letter_code
_entity_poly.pdbx_strand_id
1 'polypeptide(L)'
;MNFPPAALIFATPFGLMELAAYSLAMSRSLILIISIIKRTSLREQWKPIVIEISLVVGLLLAGGIIEAYMIDNFSSEQMQRMGTKN
;
A
#
# COMPACT_ATOMS: atom_id res chain seq x y z
N MET A 1 -14.81 19.20 -13.33
CA MET A 1 -14.94 18.07 -12.37
C MET A 1 -13.89 18.25 -11.28
N ASN A 2 -14.29 18.40 -10.02
CA ASN A 2 -13.37 18.32 -8.89
C ASN A 2 -13.39 16.88 -8.40
N PHE A 3 -12.52 16.02 -8.96
CA PHE A 3 -12.39 14.66 -8.44
C PHE A 3 -11.78 14.75 -7.04
N PRO A 4 -12.47 14.27 -5.99
CA PRO A 4 -11.89 14.30 -4.66
C PRO A 4 -10.61 13.45 -4.67
N PRO A 5 -9.50 13.94 -4.09
CA PRO A 5 -8.22 13.21 -4.08
C PRO A 5 -8.33 11.78 -3.53
N ALA A 6 -9.26 11.54 -2.60
CA ALA A 6 -9.56 10.21 -2.10
C ALA A 6 -10.00 9.23 -3.20
N ALA A 7 -10.74 9.68 -4.21
CA ALA A 7 -11.19 8.82 -5.30
C ALA A 7 -10.03 8.32 -6.19
N LEU A 8 -8.93 9.08 -6.29
CA LEU A 8 -7.72 8.65 -7.00
C LEU A 8 -7.02 7.49 -6.27
N ILE A 9 -7.04 7.49 -4.94
CA ILE A 9 -6.44 6.41 -4.12
C ILE A 9 -7.23 5.10 -4.25
N PHE A 10 -8.56 5.15 -4.36
CA PHE A 10 -9.38 3.95 -4.57
C PHE A 10 -9.40 3.47 -6.04
N ALA A 11 -8.95 4.28 -6.98
CA ALA A 11 -9.02 3.98 -8.41
C ALA A 11 -7.88 3.06 -8.89
N THR A 12 -6.77 2.97 -8.16
CA THR A 12 -5.60 2.17 -8.56
C THR A 12 -5.29 1.07 -7.55
N PRO A 13 -4.79 -0.10 -8.01
CA PRO A 13 -4.39 -1.18 -7.11
C PRO A 13 -3.31 -0.74 -6.12
N PHE A 14 -2.38 0.14 -6.54
CA PHE A 14 -1.38 0.72 -5.65
C PHE A 14 -2.01 1.60 -4.57
N GLY A 15 -2.94 2.50 -4.91
CA GLY A 15 -3.56 3.38 -3.93
C GLY A 15 -4.35 2.64 -2.85
N LEU A 16 -5.03 1.54 -3.21
CA LEU A 16 -5.68 0.66 -2.23
C LEU A 16 -4.68 0.01 -1.26
N MET A 17 -3.54 -0.43 -1.80
CA MET A 17 -2.48 -1.02 -0.99
C MET A 17 -1.76 0.03 -0.14
N GLU A 18 -1.62 1.27 -0.62
CA GLU A 18 -1.09 2.39 0.17
C GLU A 18 -1.98 2.69 1.39
N LEU A 19 -3.31 2.71 1.21
CA LEU A 19 -4.25 2.88 2.31
C LEU A 19 -4.15 1.73 3.34
N ALA A 20 -4.03 0.49 2.87
CA ALA A 20 -3.84 -0.67 3.73
C ALA A 20 -2.49 -0.63 4.48
N ALA A 21 -1.42 -0.24 3.79
CA ALA A 21 -0.10 -0.03 4.38
C ALA A 21 -0.10 1.07 5.45
N TYR A 22 -0.77 2.20 5.19
CA TYR A 22 -0.95 3.26 6.17
C TYR A 22 -1.73 2.79 7.40
N SER A 23 -2.81 2.03 7.19
CA SER A 23 -3.61 1.48 8.27
C SER A 23 -2.81 0.52 9.14
N LEU A 24 -1.97 -0.31 8.52
CA LEU A 24 -1.05 -1.21 9.22
C LEU A 24 0.04 -0.44 9.97
N ALA A 25 0.65 0.58 9.36
CA ALA A 25 1.68 1.41 9.98
C ALA A 25 1.14 2.27 11.15
N MET A 26 -0.14 2.64 11.12
CA MET A 26 -0.79 3.43 12.17
C MET A 26 -1.14 2.60 13.43
N SER A 27 -1.00 1.27 13.35
CA SER A 27 -1.20 0.32 14.45
C SER A 27 -0.37 0.66 15.71
N ARG A 28 0.71 1.43 15.57
CA ARG A 28 1.54 1.94 16.68
C ARG A 28 0.80 2.72 17.77
N SER A 29 -0.37 3.28 17.47
CA SER A 29 -1.24 3.90 18.48
C SER A 29 -1.68 2.91 19.58
N LEU A 30 -1.72 1.60 19.29
CA LEU A 30 -2.00 0.53 20.25
C LEU A 30 -0.80 0.17 21.13
N ILE A 31 0.42 0.31 20.61
CA ILE A 31 1.66 0.00 21.35
C ILE A 31 1.83 0.97 22.53
N LEU A 32 1.42 2.23 22.36
CA LEU A 32 1.41 3.22 23.45
C LEU A 32 0.44 2.80 24.57
N ILE A 33 -0.76 2.34 24.22
CA ILE A 33 -1.77 1.87 25.18
C ILE A 33 -1.30 0.61 25.92
N ILE A 34 -0.73 -0.36 25.21
CA ILE A 34 -0.22 -1.60 25.79
C ILE A 34 0.99 -1.33 26.69
N SER A 35 1.89 -0.43 26.30
CA SER A 35 3.07 -0.06 27.10
C SER A 35 2.72 0.73 28.37
N ILE A 36 1.66 1.55 28.33
CA ILE A 36 1.08 2.18 29.54
C ILE A 36 0.52 1.12 30.49
N ILE A 37 -0.22 0.12 29.98
CA ILE A 37 -0.83 -0.93 30.81
C ILE A 37 0.21 -1.92 31.37
N LYS A 38 1.21 -2.32 30.57
CA LYS A 38 2.18 -3.37 30.95
C LYS A 38 3.49 -2.85 31.56
N ARG A 39 3.73 -1.52 31.62
CA ARG A 39 5.02 -0.91 32.05
C ARG A 39 6.25 -1.57 31.43
N THR A 40 6.14 -2.08 30.20
CA THR A 40 7.24 -2.78 29.53
C THR A 40 8.18 -1.79 28.86
N SER A 41 9.48 -2.06 28.94
CA SER A 41 10.51 -1.20 28.38
C SER A 41 10.35 -1.06 26.86
N LEU A 42 10.45 0.18 26.36
CA LEU A 42 10.42 0.54 24.92
C LEU A 42 11.42 -0.26 24.06
N ARG A 43 12.43 -0.87 24.70
CA ARG A 43 13.49 -1.64 24.06
C ARG A 43 13.00 -2.95 23.43
N GLU A 44 11.90 -3.51 23.92
CA GLU A 44 11.34 -4.77 23.40
C GLU A 44 10.49 -4.55 22.13
N GLN A 45 10.15 -3.29 21.82
CA GLN A 45 9.26 -2.93 20.73
C GLN A 45 9.95 -2.93 19.35
N TRP A 46 11.28 -3.05 19.27
CA TRP A 46 12.01 -3.03 17.99
C TRP A 46 11.69 -4.22 17.07
N LYS A 47 11.45 -5.41 17.63
CA LYS A 47 11.12 -6.62 16.84
C LYS A 47 9.82 -6.45 16.04
N PRO A 48 8.68 -6.09 16.64
CA PRO A 48 7.44 -5.88 15.89
C PRO A 48 7.55 -4.72 14.91
N ILE A 49 8.30 -3.66 15.24
CA ILE A 49 8.54 -2.52 14.36
C ILE A 49 9.20 -2.95 13.04
N VAL A 50 10.24 -3.78 13.10
CA VAL A 50 10.95 -4.25 11.91
C VAL A 50 10.03 -5.11 11.04
N ILE A 51 9.20 -5.96 11.67
CA ILE A 51 8.22 -6.79 10.95
C ILE A 51 7.17 -5.92 10.26
N GLU A 52 6.63 -4.92 10.96
CA GLU A 52 5.60 -4.01 10.43
C GLU A 52 6.13 -3.20 9.25
N ILE A 53 7.34 -2.64 9.35
CA ILE A 53 7.99 -1.93 8.24
C ILE A 53 8.22 -2.88 7.06
N SER A 54 8.70 -4.10 7.31
CA SER A 54 8.94 -5.09 6.26
C SER A 54 7.64 -5.46 5.54
N LEU A 55 6.53 -5.57 6.28
CA LEU A 55 5.22 -5.91 5.76
C LEU A 55 4.63 -4.77 4.92
N VAL A 56 4.76 -3.52 5.41
CA VAL A 56 4.37 -2.30 4.67
C VAL A 56 5.16 -2.16 3.39
N VAL A 57 6.49 -2.30 3.44
CA VAL A 57 7.36 -2.20 2.26
C VAL A 57 7.03 -3.29 1.25
N GLY A 58 6.85 -4.55 1.71
CA GLY A 58 6.45 -5.65 0.83
C GLY A 58 5.09 -5.41 0.16
N LEU A 59 4.13 -4.87 0.90
CA LEU A 59 2.80 -4.53 0.38
C LEU A 59 2.90 -3.43 -0.68
N LEU A 60 3.60 -2.32 -0.42
CA LEU A 60 3.76 -1.22 -1.39
C LEU A 60 4.50 -1.66 -2.65
N LEU A 61 5.55 -2.49 -2.52
CA LEU A 61 6.27 -3.05 -3.66
C LEU A 61 5.37 -3.94 -4.50
N ALA A 62 4.59 -4.83 -3.87
CA ALA A 62 3.64 -5.67 -4.57
C ALA A 62 2.58 -4.83 -5.32
N GLY A 63 2.06 -3.77 -4.70
CA GLY A 63 1.11 -2.86 -5.34
C GLY A 63 1.69 -2.15 -6.56
N GLY A 64 2.93 -1.63 -6.44
CA GLY A 64 3.61 -0.95 -7.55
C GLY A 64 3.93 -1.90 -8.71
N ILE A 65 4.33 -3.14 -8.41
CA ILE A 65 4.56 -4.17 -9.42
C ILE A 65 3.25 -4.53 -10.13
N ILE A 66 2.17 -4.77 -9.38
CA ILE A 66 0.86 -5.10 -9.95
C ILE A 66 0.34 -3.97 -10.85
N GLU A 67 0.49 -2.71 -10.42
CA GLU A 67 0.09 -1.54 -11.21
C GLU A 67 0.91 -1.43 -12.50
N ALA A 68 2.23 -1.62 -12.43
CA ALA A 68 3.10 -1.63 -13.61
C ALA A 68 2.69 -2.72 -14.61
N TYR A 69 2.46 -3.95 -14.13
CA TYR A 69 1.95 -5.03 -14.99
C TYR A 69 0.60 -4.70 -15.61
N MET A 70 -0.33 -4.10 -14.85
CA MET A 70 -1.64 -3.72 -15.37
C MET A 70 -1.52 -2.68 -16.49
N ILE A 71 -0.65 -1.67 -16.33
CA ILE A 71 -0.40 -0.63 -17.33
C ILE A 71 0.23 -1.20 -18.59
N ASP A 72 1.21 -2.11 -18.46
CA ASP A 72 1.89 -2.73 -19.61
C ASP A 72 0.92 -3.61 -20.43
N ASN A 73 0.13 -4.43 -19.75
CA ASN A 73 -0.86 -5.29 -20.41
C ASN A 73 -1.96 -4.45 -21.08
N PHE A 74 -2.48 -3.42 -20.40
CA PHE A 74 -3.50 -2.54 -20.99
C PHE A 74 -2.95 -1.74 -22.18
N SER A 75 -1.71 -1.23 -22.09
CA SER A 75 -1.05 -0.50 -23.17
C SER A 75 -0.86 -1.38 -24.41
N SER A 76 -0.42 -2.62 -24.23
CA SER A 76 -0.21 -3.56 -25.34
C SER A 76 -1.52 -3.99 -26.01
N GLU A 77 -2.60 -4.19 -25.25
CA GLU A 77 -3.93 -4.46 -25.82
C GLU A 77 -4.45 -3.27 -26.65
N GLN A 78 -4.27 -2.03 -26.18
CA GLN A 78 -4.69 -0.83 -26.91
C GLN A 78 -3.94 -0.68 -28.25
N MET A 79 -2.64 -0.99 -28.27
CA MET A 79 -1.85 -0.98 -29.50
C MET A 79 -2.32 -2.06 -30.50
N GLN A 80 -2.67 -3.26 -30.04
CA GLN A 80 -3.23 -4.32 -30.90
C GLN A 80 -4.60 -3.93 -31.48
N ARG A 81 -5.46 -3.29 -30.69
CA ARG A 81 -6.79 -2.83 -31.15
C ARG A 81 -6.70 -1.70 -32.18
N MET A 82 -5.67 -0.86 -32.10
CA MET A 82 -5.39 0.17 -33.13
C MET A 82 -4.72 -0.42 -34.39
N GLY A 83 -3.85 -1.43 -34.24
CA GLY A 83 -3.20 -2.10 -35.37
C GLY A 83 -4.15 -2.98 -36.21
N THR A 84 -5.26 -3.44 -35.63
CA THR A 84 -6.27 -4.28 -36.32
C THR A 84 -7.29 -3.44 -37.12
N LYS A 85 -7.19 -2.10 -37.10
CA LYS A 85 -8.19 -1.20 -37.71
C LYS A 85 -7.76 -0.60 -39.06
N ASN A 86 -6.77 -1.18 -39.76
CA ASN A 86 -6.37 -0.82 -41.13
C ASN A 86 -6.52 -2.01 -42.08
#